data_AF-A0A946FYC9-F1
#
_entry.id   AF-A0A946FYC9-F1
#
_cell.length_a   1.000
_cell.length_b   1.000
_cell.length_c   1.000
_cell.angle_alpha   90.00
_cell.angle_beta   90.00
_cell.angle_gamma   90.00
#
_symmetry.space_group_name_H-M   'P 1'
#
loop_
_entity.id
_entity.type
_entity.pdbx_description
1 polymer ?
#
loop_
_entity_poly.entity_id
_entity_poly.type
_entity_poly.pdbx_seq_one_letter_code
_entity_poly.pdbx_strand_id
1 'polypeptide(L)' 'RRQALHAAILGFVHPITGQNMRYEAPLPDDFNNLLNLLILNPS' A
#
# COMPACT_ATOMS: atom_id res chain seq x y z
N ARG A 1 16.73 -4.32 -6.72
CA ARG A 1 15.57 -5.24 -6.84
C ARG A 1 14.51 -4.76 -5.86
N ARG A 2 13.34 -4.36 -6.35
CA ARG A 2 12.24 -3.88 -5.48
C ARG A 2 11.48 -5.09 -4.93
N GLN A 3 11.16 -5.06 -3.63
CA GLN A 3 10.29 -6.07 -3.03
C GLN A 3 8.83 -5.79 -3.44
N ALA A 4 8.04 -6.84 -3.67
CA ALA A 4 6.59 -6.74 -3.79
C ALA A 4 5.94 -6.58 -2.39
N LEU A 5 6.48 -5.65 -1.59
CA LEU A 5 5.92 -5.21 -0.31
C LEU A 5 5.52 -3.73 -0.38
N HIS A 6 4.29 -3.40 0.02
CA HIS A 6 3.79 -2.03 0.09
C HIS A 6 3.01 -1.83 1.40
N ALA A 7 3.46 -0.87 2.21
CA ALA A 7 2.75 -0.47 3.42
C ALA A 7 1.60 0.47 3.04
N ALA A 8 0.42 -0.11 2.81
CA ALA A 8 -0.77 0.63 2.36
C ALA A 8 -1.38 1.51 3.48
N ILE A 9 -1.17 1.14 4.74
CA ILE A 9 -1.75 1.82 5.89
C ILE A 9 -0.66 2.10 6.93
N LEU A 10 -0.64 3.32 7.45
CA LEU A 10 0.15 3.71 8.61
C LEU A 10 -0.79 4.23 9.70
N GLY A 11 -0.74 3.62 10.88
CA GLY A 11 -1.53 4.03 12.04
C GLY A 11 -0.65 4.27 13.26
N PHE A 12 -0.91 5.34 14.00
CA PHE A 12 -0.23 5.65 15.26
C PHE A 12 -1.06 6.64 16.12
N VAL A 13 -0.72 6.74 17.40
CA VAL A 13 -1.29 7.76 18.29
C VAL A 13 -0.46 9.03 18.18
N HIS A 14 -1.08 10.17 17.88
CA HIS A 14 -0.39 11.44 17.78
C HIS A 14 0.24 11.80 19.15
N PRO A 15 1.54 12.07 19.23
CA PRO A 15 2.26 12.16 20.50
C PRO A 15 1.86 13.37 21.36
N ILE A 16 1.39 14.46 20.74
CA ILE A 16 0.94 15.67 21.46
C ILE A 16 -0.57 15.63 21.76
N THR A 17 -1.42 15.37 20.75
CA THR A 17 -2.88 15.42 20.90
C THR A 17 -3.51 14.13 21.42
N GLY A 18 -2.80 13.00 21.43
CA GLY A 18 -3.34 11.69 21.82
C GLY A 18 -4.36 11.10 20.84
N GLN A 19 -4.59 11.73 19.68
CA GLN A 19 -5.57 11.27 18.71
C GLN A 19 -5.05 10.06 17.92
N ASN A 20 -5.92 9.10 17.66
CA ASN A 20 -5.62 8.00 16.73
C ASN A 20 -5.55 8.55 15.29
N MET A 21 -4.37 8.45 14.68
CA MET A 21 -4.13 8.86 13.30
C MET A 21 -4.05 7.63 12.40
N ARG A 22 -4.61 7.74 11.20
CA ARG A 22 -4.57 6.71 10.17
C ARG A 22 -4.36 7.37 8.81
N TYR A 23 -3.33 6.91 8.12
CA TYR A 23 -2.97 7.33 6.77
C TYR A 23 -3.07 6.14 5.82
N GLU A 24 -3.51 6.41 4.60
CA GLU A 24 -3.60 5.44 3.52
C GLU A 24 -2.77 5.93 2.33
N ALA A 25 -2.09 5.00 1.67
CA ALA A 25 -1.40 5.25 0.42
C ALA A 25 -2.05 4.39 -0.69
N PRO A 26 -2.30 4.95 -1.88
CA PRO A 26 -2.80 4.17 -3.01
C PRO A 26 -1.76 3.14 -3.45
N LEU A 27 -2.24 2.04 -4.04
CA LEU A 27 -1.36 1.00 -4.56
C LEU A 27 -0.45 1.57 -5.66
N PRO A 28 0.88 1.39 -5.59
CA PRO A 28 1.79 1.90 -6.60
C PRO A 28 1.57 1.29 -7.98
N ASP A 29 1.88 2.05 -9.04
CA ASP A 29 1.67 1.64 -10.43
C ASP A 29 2.39 0.33 -10.80
N ASP A 30 3.58 0.07 -10.25
CA ASP A 30 4.31 -1.17 -10.52
C ASP A 30 3.61 -2.41 -9.92
N PHE A 31 2.90 -2.25 -8.80
CA PHE A 31 2.06 -3.31 -8.26
C PHE A 31 0.82 -3.53 -9.12
N ASN A 32 0.16 -2.45 -9.55
CA ASN A 32 -0.97 -2.55 -10.49
C ASN A 32 -0.55 -3.30 -11.76
N ASN A 33 0.61 -2.96 -12.32
CA ASN A 33 1.15 -3.63 -13.51
C ASN A 33 1.48 -5.10 -13.26
N LEU A 34 2.09 -5.44 -12.12
CA LEU A 34 2.37 -6.82 -11.75
C LEU A 34 1.08 -7.65 -11.59
N LEU A 35 0.07 -7.11 -10.93
CA LEU A 35 -1.22 -7.79 -10.75
C LEU A 35 -1.94 -7.98 -12.09
N ASN A 36 -1.91 -6.97 -12.97
CA ASN A 36 -2.48 -7.09 -14.31
C ASN A 36 -1.84 -8.24 -15.12
N LEU A 37 -0.51 -8.39 -15.03
CA LEU A 37 0.20 -9.48 -15.69
C LEU A 37 -0.14 -10.85 -15.12
N LEU A 38 -0.29 -10.97 -13.80
CA LEU A 38 -0.44 -12.26 -13.13
C LEU A 38 -1.90 -12.74 -13.01
N ILE A 39 -2.85 -11.82 -12.95
CA ILE A 39 -4.24 -12.11 -12.57
C ILE A 39 -5.21 -11.80 -13.71
N LEU A 40 -5.00 -10.71 -14.45
CA LEU A 40 -5.98 -10.21 -15.43
C LEU A 40 -5.74 -10.70 -16.87
N ASN A 41 -4.65 -11.41 -17.13
CA ASN A 41 -4.43 -12.11 -18.40
C ASN A 41 -4.53 -13.63 -18.18
N PRO A 42 -5.74 -14.21 -18.14
CA PRO A 42 -5.88 -15.65 -18.22
C PRO A 42 -5.48 -16.08 -19.64
N SER A 43 -4.50 -16.97 -19.74
CA SER A 43 -4.17 -17.70 -20.98
C SER A 43 -5.37 -18.47 -21.52
#